data_AF-A0ABD6EBX6-F1
#
_entry.id   AF-A0ABD6EBX6-F1
#
_cell.length_a   1.000
_cell.length_b   1.000
_cell.length_c   1.000
_cell.angle_alpha   90.00
_cell.angle_beta   90.00
_cell.angle_gamma   90.00
#
_symmetry.space_group_name_H-M   'P 1'
#
loop_
_entity.id
_entity.type
_entity.pdbx_description
1 polymer ?
#
loop_
_entity_poly.entity_id
_entity_poly.type
_entity_poly.pdbx_seq_one_letter_code
_entity_poly.pdbx_strand_id
1 'polypeptide(L)'
;MMIARSISPLLIAVLSITSAEVYFRETFPDQEALDAWVVSKHKDDYGKVELSHGKYFGDAKRDLGLKTSQDAHFYDIAKKFDKPFSNEGKDLIVQFTVKHEQDIDCGGGYIKLLPDDVDLNDFHGESPYYLMFGPDKCGYDKKTHAILNYNGKNHLIKKSLSMKDDELTHMYTFILKKDNTYEFRIDGEKSESGSLEKDWDMLPPKKIPDPNAKKPDDWVDKEYIDDPDDKKPADWDKPEHISDPDAKKPEDWDDDMDGEWEPPMIDNPEYKGEWKPKKIKNPEYKGEWVHPEIDNPDYKEDDKLYARPNWGAVGIDIWQVKSGSIFDNIIICDDIKEAEEFGKETFFAMKDQEKKLKEEADEEESKRKEEERKKKKEERAKKKEEGKDDEEEIEWEEEAKEKKEKGEEKEEVKGGKEEEKKEEKEEKEEVKEKVGEKEKKDEKEKKVEKEKVRKVKKEEEKEKKEAKKEDKETKEKVKKVKEEL
;
A
#
# COMPACT_ATOMS: atom_id res chain seq x y z
N MET A 1 52.24 67.84 -8.05
CA MET A 1 52.46 66.46 -7.59
C MET A 1 51.18 65.99 -6.91
N MET A 2 50.63 64.89 -7.44
CA MET A 2 49.36 64.29 -7.06
C MET A 2 49.41 63.71 -5.63
N ILE A 3 48.32 63.84 -4.87
CA ILE A 3 48.05 62.99 -3.70
C ILE A 3 46.73 62.29 -3.97
N ALA A 4 46.81 60.98 -4.21
CA ALA A 4 45.70 60.09 -4.46
C ALA A 4 44.90 59.85 -3.17
N ARG A 5 43.57 59.93 -3.27
CA ARG A 5 42.65 59.39 -2.26
C ARG A 5 42.01 58.13 -2.84
N SER A 6 42.31 57.01 -2.19
CA SER A 6 41.72 55.70 -2.45
C SER A 6 40.23 55.72 -2.12
N ILE A 7 39.39 55.34 -3.08
CA ILE A 7 37.95 55.09 -2.89
C ILE A 7 37.76 53.60 -3.12
N SER A 8 37.38 52.87 -2.06
CA SER A 8 37.04 51.45 -2.10
C SER A 8 35.60 51.29 -2.61
N PRO A 9 35.29 50.42 -3.59
CA PRO A 9 33.92 50.18 -4.00
C PRO A 9 33.25 49.16 -3.06
N LEU A 10 32.15 49.58 -2.44
CA LEU A 10 31.24 48.74 -1.67
C LEU A 10 30.45 47.86 -2.65
N LEU A 11 30.69 46.55 -2.64
CA LEU A 11 29.93 45.56 -3.39
C LEU A 11 28.55 45.38 -2.73
N ILE A 12 27.48 45.89 -3.35
CA ILE A 12 26.11 45.61 -2.93
C ILE A 12 25.72 44.26 -3.56
N ALA A 13 25.72 43.20 -2.75
CA ALA A 13 25.14 41.92 -3.12
C ALA A 13 23.61 42.06 -3.13
N VAL A 14 23.02 42.05 -4.33
CA VAL A 14 21.57 41.91 -4.49
C VAL A 14 21.22 40.46 -4.15
N LEU A 15 20.72 40.25 -2.93
CA LEU A 15 20.05 39.01 -2.55
C LEU A 15 18.71 38.97 -3.29
N SER A 16 18.63 38.21 -4.38
CA SER A 16 17.37 37.82 -4.99
C SER A 16 16.59 36.97 -3.99
N ILE A 17 15.59 37.56 -3.33
CA ILE A 17 14.61 36.81 -2.55
C ILE A 17 13.72 36.11 -3.57
N THR A 18 13.96 34.83 -3.82
CA THR A 18 13.02 33.98 -4.55
C THR A 18 11.79 33.79 -3.65
N SER A 19 10.70 34.50 -3.95
CA SER A 19 9.39 34.27 -3.33
C SER A 19 8.88 32.92 -3.82
N ALA A 20 8.35 32.10 -2.91
CA ALA A 20 7.53 30.94 -3.27
C ALA A 20 6.31 31.43 -4.07
N GLU A 21 5.95 30.70 -5.12
CA GLU A 21 4.78 30.97 -5.95
C GLU A 21 3.68 29.96 -5.59
N VAL A 22 2.53 30.47 -5.15
CA VAL A 22 1.32 29.68 -4.93
C VAL A 22 0.45 29.80 -6.16
N TYR A 23 0.28 28.69 -6.88
CA TYR A 23 -0.50 28.62 -8.11
C TYR A 23 -2.00 28.47 -7.84
N PHE A 24 -2.34 27.75 -6.78
CA PHE A 24 -3.72 27.52 -6.38
C PHE A 24 -3.80 27.28 -4.87
N ARG A 25 -4.86 27.79 -4.24
CA ARG A 25 -5.19 27.56 -2.84
C ARG A 25 -6.71 27.54 -2.69
N GLU A 26 -7.23 26.52 -2.01
CA GLU A 26 -8.64 26.38 -1.67
C GLU A 26 -8.79 25.87 -0.24
N THR A 27 -9.64 26.54 0.54
CA THR A 27 -9.97 26.18 1.94
C THR A 27 -11.48 26.25 2.20
N PHE A 28 -12.29 26.40 1.15
CA PHE A 28 -13.75 26.42 1.21
C PHE A 28 -14.36 27.24 2.37
N PRO A 29 -13.96 28.52 2.55
CA PRO A 29 -14.38 29.31 3.72
C PRO A 29 -15.89 29.59 3.78
N ASP A 30 -16.57 29.54 2.64
CA ASP A 30 -17.99 29.85 2.49
C ASP A 30 -18.57 29.25 1.19
N GLN A 31 -19.89 29.35 1.04
CA GLN A 31 -20.61 28.84 -0.13
C GLN A 31 -20.18 29.50 -1.44
N GLU A 32 -19.72 30.76 -1.42
CA GLU A 32 -19.24 31.43 -2.63
C GLU A 32 -17.98 30.75 -3.17
N ALA A 33 -17.11 30.26 -2.27
CA ALA A 33 -15.93 29.48 -2.65
C ALA A 33 -16.32 28.16 -3.33
N LEU A 34 -17.34 27.45 -2.85
CA LEU A 34 -17.85 26.23 -3.48
C LEU A 34 -18.56 26.53 -4.82
N ASP A 35 -19.37 27.58 -4.87
CA ASP A 35 -20.10 27.99 -6.08
C ASP A 35 -19.17 28.46 -7.21
N ALA A 36 -17.92 28.84 -6.88
CA ALA A 36 -16.88 29.13 -7.86
C ALA A 36 -16.33 27.88 -8.57
N TRP A 37 -16.60 26.67 -8.06
CA TRP A 37 -16.30 25.42 -8.73
C TRP A 37 -17.41 25.08 -9.74
N VAL A 38 -17.01 24.51 -10.88
CA VAL A 38 -17.91 24.13 -11.96
C VAL A 38 -18.20 22.65 -11.86
N VAL A 39 -19.47 22.31 -11.59
CA VAL A 39 -19.98 20.93 -11.75
C VAL A 39 -20.12 20.64 -13.24
N SER A 40 -19.59 19.50 -13.68
CA SER A 40 -19.68 19.06 -15.06
C SER A 40 -21.13 18.86 -15.50
N LYS A 41 -21.38 19.04 -16.80
CA LYS A 41 -22.64 18.79 -17.49
C LYS A 41 -22.51 17.66 -18.51
N HIS A 42 -21.42 16.91 -18.46
CA HIS A 42 -21.22 15.73 -19.31
C HIS A 42 -22.30 14.65 -19.07
N LYS A 43 -22.81 14.57 -17.83
CA LYS A 43 -23.96 13.76 -17.43
C LYS A 43 -24.92 14.57 -16.58
N ASP A 44 -26.19 14.19 -16.62
CA ASP A 44 -27.26 14.87 -15.86
C ASP A 44 -27.41 14.36 -14.42
N ASP A 45 -26.79 13.23 -14.09
CA ASP A 45 -26.94 12.49 -12.82
C ASP A 45 -25.72 12.55 -11.90
N TYR A 46 -24.86 13.56 -12.08
CA TYR A 46 -23.75 13.78 -11.16
C TYR A 46 -24.24 14.05 -9.73
N GLY A 47 -23.50 13.50 -8.76
CA GLY A 47 -23.77 13.66 -7.34
C GLY A 47 -23.60 15.11 -6.89
N LYS A 48 -24.46 15.53 -5.97
CA LYS A 48 -24.42 16.87 -5.38
C LYS A 48 -23.31 16.98 -4.34
N VAL A 49 -22.65 18.12 -4.35
CA VAL A 49 -21.66 18.50 -3.34
C VAL A 49 -22.24 19.57 -2.43
N GLU A 50 -21.84 19.57 -1.17
CA GLU A 50 -22.24 20.56 -0.18
C GLU A 50 -21.05 20.95 0.69
N LEU A 51 -21.14 22.09 1.37
CA LEU A 51 -20.15 22.45 2.39
C LEU A 51 -20.48 21.79 3.71
N SER A 52 -19.49 21.11 4.28
CA SER A 52 -19.62 20.49 5.60
C SER A 52 -18.26 20.36 6.27
N HIS A 53 -18.26 20.48 7.60
CA HIS A 53 -17.13 20.11 8.45
C HIS A 53 -17.23 18.65 8.95
N GLY A 54 -18.30 17.94 8.57
CA GLY A 54 -18.55 16.58 9.05
C GLY A 54 -18.97 16.50 10.52
N LYS A 55 -18.98 15.29 11.08
CA LYS A 55 -19.43 15.05 12.47
C LYS A 55 -18.42 15.48 13.53
N TYR A 56 -17.13 15.33 13.22
CA TYR A 56 -16.01 15.59 14.14
C TYR A 56 -15.08 16.56 13.45
N PHE A 57 -14.70 17.66 14.07
CA PHE A 57 -13.92 18.72 13.42
C PHE A 57 -13.07 19.47 14.44
N GLY A 58 -12.02 20.13 14.02
CA GLY A 58 -11.21 21.00 14.89
C GLY A 58 -11.91 22.34 15.15
N ASP A 59 -12.29 23.03 14.10
CA ASP A 59 -12.96 24.33 14.10
C ASP A 59 -14.08 24.37 13.04
N ALA A 60 -15.30 24.71 13.47
CA ALA A 60 -16.50 24.64 12.63
C ALA A 60 -16.51 25.61 11.43
N LYS A 61 -15.67 26.66 11.45
CA LYS A 61 -15.57 27.64 10.37
C LYS A 61 -14.40 27.35 9.45
N ARG A 62 -13.25 27.00 10.03
CA ARG A 62 -12.03 26.73 9.25
C ARG A 62 -12.13 25.39 8.52
N ASP A 63 -12.70 24.37 9.17
CA ASP A 63 -12.67 23.00 8.66
C ASP A 63 -13.89 22.69 7.78
N LEU A 64 -14.46 23.71 7.12
CA LEU A 64 -15.47 23.50 6.09
C LEU A 64 -14.77 22.98 4.84
N GLY A 65 -15.30 21.92 4.25
CA GLY A 65 -14.81 21.37 2.99
C GLY A 65 -15.93 20.96 2.06
N LEU A 66 -15.54 20.61 0.84
CA LEU A 66 -16.43 20.04 -0.17
C LEU A 66 -16.77 18.60 0.21
N LYS A 67 -18.03 18.35 0.57
CA LYS A 67 -18.55 17.04 0.95
C LYS A 67 -19.39 16.42 -0.16
N THR A 68 -19.18 15.14 -0.45
CA THR A 68 -20.08 14.34 -1.30
C THR A 68 -21.36 13.99 -0.55
N SER A 69 -22.54 14.19 -1.14
CA SER A 69 -23.82 14.10 -0.42
C SER A 69 -24.77 12.96 -0.84
N GLN A 70 -24.46 12.24 -1.91
CA GLN A 70 -25.31 11.19 -2.51
C GLN A 70 -24.57 9.87 -2.76
N ASP A 71 -25.09 8.78 -2.23
CA ASP A 71 -24.53 7.43 -2.39
C ASP A 71 -24.66 6.93 -3.83
N ALA A 72 -23.68 6.16 -4.30
CA ALA A 72 -23.63 5.55 -5.63
C ALA A 72 -23.76 6.57 -6.78
N HIS A 73 -22.98 7.64 -6.72
CA HIS A 73 -22.91 8.68 -7.76
C HIS A 73 -21.46 8.93 -8.19
N PHE A 74 -21.30 9.38 -9.44
CA PHE A 74 -20.09 10.03 -9.91
C PHE A 74 -20.10 11.50 -9.49
N TYR A 75 -18.94 12.07 -9.20
CA TYR A 75 -18.75 13.46 -8.81
C TYR A 75 -17.68 14.09 -9.66
N ASP A 76 -18.09 14.96 -10.60
CA ASP A 76 -17.19 15.62 -11.53
C ASP A 76 -17.31 17.13 -11.34
N ILE A 77 -16.38 17.70 -10.60
CA ILE A 77 -16.36 19.12 -10.24
C ILE A 77 -14.94 19.67 -10.33
N ALA A 78 -14.76 20.84 -10.93
CA ALA A 78 -13.44 21.39 -11.20
C ALA A 78 -13.40 22.92 -11.12
N LYS A 79 -12.19 23.46 -10.91
CA LYS A 79 -11.94 24.90 -10.84
C LYS A 79 -10.67 25.25 -11.60
N LYS A 80 -10.75 26.29 -12.44
CA LYS A 80 -9.58 26.82 -13.16
C LYS A 80 -8.67 27.58 -12.20
N PHE A 81 -7.38 27.56 -12.49
CA PHE A 81 -6.43 28.44 -11.84
C PHE A 81 -6.59 29.87 -12.37
N ASP A 82 -6.24 30.85 -11.53
CA ASP A 82 -6.27 32.26 -11.95
C ASP A 82 -5.34 32.52 -13.14
N LYS A 83 -4.22 31.78 -13.18
CA LYS A 83 -3.23 31.83 -14.25
C LYS A 83 -2.72 30.42 -14.55
N PRO A 84 -2.75 29.99 -15.82
CA PRO A 84 -2.03 28.81 -16.24
C PRO A 84 -0.53 28.95 -15.97
N PHE A 85 0.13 27.86 -15.62
CA PHE A 85 1.56 27.86 -15.33
C PHE A 85 2.26 26.61 -15.88
N SER A 86 3.57 26.70 -16.04
CA SER A 86 4.44 25.55 -16.28
C SER A 86 5.34 25.34 -15.06
N ASN A 87 5.59 24.08 -14.72
CA ASN A 87 6.58 23.73 -13.69
C ASN A 87 7.98 23.51 -14.27
N GLU A 88 8.25 23.84 -15.55
CA GLU A 88 9.59 23.70 -16.11
C GLU A 88 10.63 24.51 -15.30
N GLY A 89 11.67 23.83 -14.82
CA GLY A 89 12.73 24.41 -13.99
C GLY A 89 12.38 24.59 -12.51
N LYS A 90 11.15 24.24 -12.11
CA LYS A 90 10.62 24.39 -10.75
C LYS A 90 10.16 23.04 -10.18
N ASP A 91 10.16 22.94 -8.85
CA ASP A 91 9.48 21.84 -8.18
C ASP A 91 7.96 22.10 -8.26
N LEU A 92 7.15 21.05 -8.22
CA LEU A 92 5.69 21.12 -8.13
C LEU A 92 5.27 20.39 -6.87
N ILE A 93 4.57 21.08 -5.97
CA ILE A 93 4.00 20.51 -4.76
C ILE A 93 2.49 20.56 -4.89
N VAL A 94 1.85 19.42 -4.70
CA VAL A 94 0.39 19.26 -4.70
C VAL A 94 0.02 18.67 -3.35
N GLN A 95 -0.76 19.39 -2.57
CA GLN A 95 -1.17 18.96 -1.24
C GLN A 95 -2.66 19.20 -1.06
N PHE A 96 -3.35 18.23 -0.47
CA PHE A 96 -4.74 18.39 -0.08
C PHE A 96 -5.06 17.49 1.12
N THR A 97 -6.18 17.76 1.77
CA THR A 97 -6.74 16.90 2.80
C THR A 97 -8.00 16.23 2.31
N VAL A 98 -8.16 14.96 2.66
CA VAL A 98 -9.39 14.22 2.45
C VAL A 98 -9.74 13.44 3.71
N LYS A 99 -11.04 13.43 4.01
CA LYS A 99 -11.62 12.72 5.13
C LYS A 99 -12.69 11.78 4.64
N HIS A 100 -12.61 10.51 5.00
CA HIS A 100 -13.65 9.51 4.72
C HIS A 100 -14.48 9.23 5.98
N GLU A 101 -15.22 10.24 6.46
CA GLU A 101 -15.98 10.14 7.73
C GLU A 101 -17.06 9.06 7.73
N GLN A 102 -17.45 8.62 6.53
CA GLN A 102 -18.53 7.67 6.34
C GLN A 102 -18.07 6.22 6.47
N ASP A 103 -16.80 5.92 6.74
CA ASP A 103 -16.22 4.57 6.57
C ASP A 103 -16.48 4.05 5.15
N ILE A 104 -15.73 4.63 4.20
CA ILE A 104 -15.90 4.36 2.77
C ILE A 104 -15.54 2.91 2.45
N ASP A 105 -16.40 2.21 1.71
CA ASP A 105 -16.21 0.83 1.29
C ASP A 105 -15.65 0.73 -0.13
N CYS A 106 -16.21 1.52 -1.05
CA CYS A 106 -15.68 1.69 -2.40
C CYS A 106 -15.89 3.13 -2.90
N GLY A 107 -14.79 3.84 -3.12
CA GLY A 107 -14.78 5.12 -3.81
C GLY A 107 -13.42 5.81 -3.82
N GLY A 108 -13.33 6.80 -4.70
CA GLY A 108 -12.14 7.63 -4.88
C GLY A 108 -12.07 8.77 -3.87
N GLY A 109 -10.85 9.15 -3.53
CA GLY A 109 -10.48 10.31 -2.71
C GLY A 109 -9.38 11.15 -3.35
N TYR A 110 -9.22 11.07 -4.67
CA TYR A 110 -8.14 11.70 -5.44
C TYR A 110 -8.57 12.96 -6.18
N ILE A 111 -7.59 13.79 -6.51
CA ILE A 111 -7.75 14.96 -7.37
C ILE A 111 -7.02 14.76 -8.70
N LYS A 112 -7.49 15.44 -9.74
CA LYS A 112 -6.86 15.54 -11.06
C LYS A 112 -6.36 16.96 -11.28
N LEU A 113 -5.15 17.11 -11.80
CA LEU A 113 -4.64 18.37 -12.33
C LEU A 113 -4.68 18.33 -13.85
N LEU A 114 -5.29 19.35 -14.44
CA LEU A 114 -5.73 19.38 -15.83
C LEU A 114 -4.97 20.46 -16.63
N PRO A 115 -4.89 20.31 -17.96
CA PRO A 115 -4.38 21.37 -18.83
C PRO A 115 -5.30 22.60 -18.83
N ASP A 116 -4.84 23.74 -19.35
CA ASP A 116 -5.60 24.99 -19.35
C ASP A 116 -6.75 25.05 -20.38
N ASP A 117 -6.63 24.26 -21.44
CA ASP A 117 -7.59 24.13 -22.53
C ASP A 117 -8.80 23.24 -22.19
N VAL A 118 -8.83 22.64 -20.99
CA VAL A 118 -9.95 21.81 -20.54
C VAL A 118 -11.27 22.61 -20.49
N ASP A 119 -12.34 21.99 -20.98
CA ASP A 119 -13.72 22.47 -20.78
C ASP A 119 -14.28 21.87 -19.50
N LEU A 120 -14.51 22.72 -18.48
CA LEU A 120 -15.05 22.28 -17.20
C LEU A 120 -16.51 21.85 -17.28
N ASN A 121 -17.27 22.30 -18.29
CA ASN A 121 -18.65 21.85 -18.47
C ASN A 121 -18.73 20.43 -19.05
N ASP A 122 -17.66 19.94 -19.67
CA ASP A 122 -17.58 18.59 -20.24
C ASP A 122 -16.52 17.74 -19.52
N PHE A 123 -16.17 18.10 -18.28
CA PHE A 123 -15.18 17.37 -17.48
C PHE A 123 -15.71 16.00 -17.07
N HIS A 124 -14.92 14.94 -17.29
CA HIS A 124 -15.30 13.56 -17.00
C HIS A 124 -14.11 12.61 -16.88
N GLY A 125 -14.38 11.33 -16.58
CA GLY A 125 -13.44 10.20 -16.49
C GLY A 125 -12.29 10.19 -17.51
N GLU A 126 -12.62 10.41 -18.79
CA GLU A 126 -11.69 10.33 -19.92
C GLU A 126 -11.05 11.68 -20.28
N SER A 127 -11.42 12.76 -19.60
CA SER A 127 -10.82 14.07 -19.83
C SER A 127 -9.30 14.02 -19.62
N PRO A 128 -8.50 14.61 -20.53
CA PRO A 128 -7.05 14.66 -20.39
C PRO A 128 -6.64 15.34 -19.08
N TYR A 129 -5.76 14.69 -18.33
CA TYR A 129 -5.17 15.22 -17.11
C TYR A 129 -3.66 15.00 -17.15
N TYR A 130 -2.91 15.82 -16.41
CA TYR A 130 -1.46 15.66 -16.27
C TYR A 130 -1.06 14.85 -15.04
N LEU A 131 -1.83 14.99 -13.96
CA LEU A 131 -1.63 14.26 -12.71
C LEU A 131 -2.99 13.80 -12.18
N MET A 132 -3.09 12.54 -11.75
CA MET A 132 -4.14 12.06 -10.84
C MET A 132 -3.45 11.59 -9.56
N PHE A 133 -3.81 12.19 -8.43
CA PHE A 133 -3.14 11.94 -7.16
C PHE A 133 -4.12 11.89 -5.98
N GLY A 134 -4.01 10.85 -5.16
CA GLY A 134 -4.76 10.71 -3.91
C GLY A 134 -5.26 9.29 -3.63
N PRO A 135 -5.90 9.07 -2.47
CA PRO A 135 -6.38 7.76 -2.06
C PRO A 135 -7.52 7.23 -2.93
N ASP A 136 -7.61 5.91 -3.05
CA ASP A 136 -8.68 5.16 -3.70
C ASP A 136 -8.83 3.81 -3.00
N LYS A 137 -10.07 3.51 -2.59
CA LYS A 137 -10.42 2.27 -1.91
C LYS A 137 -11.56 1.61 -2.64
N CYS A 138 -11.47 0.31 -2.89
CA CYS A 138 -12.62 -0.49 -3.29
C CYS A 138 -12.54 -1.90 -2.71
N GLY A 139 -13.33 -2.17 -1.69
CA GLY A 139 -13.29 -3.42 -0.93
C GLY A 139 -11.96 -3.57 -0.20
N TYR A 140 -11.20 -4.62 -0.53
CA TYR A 140 -9.88 -4.87 0.05
C TYR A 140 -8.74 -4.18 -0.70
N ASP A 141 -8.99 -3.69 -1.93
CA ASP A 141 -7.99 -2.90 -2.66
C ASP A 141 -7.97 -1.48 -2.09
N LYS A 142 -6.80 -1.05 -1.62
CA LYS A 142 -6.56 0.30 -1.11
C LYS A 142 -5.20 0.76 -1.57
N LYS A 143 -5.17 1.92 -2.22
CA LYS A 143 -3.95 2.49 -2.78
C LYS A 143 -4.06 3.99 -2.87
N THR A 144 -2.92 4.65 -2.85
CA THR A 144 -2.84 6.04 -3.28
C THR A 144 -2.42 6.07 -4.74
N HIS A 145 -3.28 6.63 -5.61
CA HIS A 145 -2.93 6.86 -7.01
C HIS A 145 -1.88 7.94 -7.13
N ALA A 146 -0.95 7.74 -8.07
CA ALA A 146 -0.04 8.75 -8.56
C ALA A 146 0.22 8.48 -10.04
N ILE A 147 -0.70 8.96 -10.87
CA ILE A 147 -0.69 8.72 -12.31
C ILE A 147 -0.23 9.99 -13.01
N LEU A 148 0.80 9.86 -13.83
CA LEU A 148 1.36 10.97 -14.60
C LEU A 148 1.10 10.74 -16.09
N ASN A 149 0.56 11.74 -16.77
CA ASN A 149 0.42 11.69 -18.22
C ASN A 149 1.72 12.13 -18.88
N TYR A 150 2.29 11.31 -19.76
CA TYR A 150 3.49 11.62 -20.53
C TYR A 150 3.27 11.18 -21.98
N ASN A 151 3.57 12.06 -22.94
CA ASN A 151 3.33 11.85 -24.38
C ASN A 151 1.91 11.36 -24.72
N GLY A 152 0.90 11.90 -24.03
CA GLY A 152 -0.51 11.57 -24.26
C GLY A 152 -0.97 10.24 -23.65
N LYS A 153 -0.10 9.53 -22.91
CA LYS A 153 -0.45 8.29 -22.21
C LYS A 153 -0.39 8.48 -20.70
N ASN A 154 -1.36 7.91 -19.99
CA ASN A 154 -1.38 7.87 -18.53
C ASN A 154 -0.51 6.71 -18.02
N HIS A 155 0.51 7.01 -17.23
CA HIS A 155 1.41 6.02 -16.64
C HIS A 155 1.12 5.90 -15.15
N LEU A 156 0.81 4.68 -14.71
CA LEU A 156 0.62 4.36 -13.29
C LEU A 156 1.98 4.14 -12.63
N ILE A 157 2.06 4.50 -11.35
CA ILE A 157 3.22 4.17 -10.53
C ILE A 157 3.31 2.64 -10.33
N LYS A 158 4.51 2.08 -10.41
CA LYS A 158 4.76 0.65 -10.17
C LYS A 158 4.68 0.25 -8.70
N LYS A 159 5.00 1.20 -7.82
CA LYS A 159 4.99 1.00 -6.36
C LYS A 159 3.56 1.04 -5.84
N SER A 160 3.24 0.16 -4.91
CA SER A 160 2.00 0.24 -4.14
C SER A 160 2.17 1.29 -3.04
N LEU A 161 1.45 2.41 -3.16
CA LEU A 161 1.46 3.48 -2.17
C LEU A 161 0.37 3.21 -1.14
N SER A 162 0.73 3.30 0.14
CA SER A 162 -0.23 3.10 1.23
C SER A 162 -1.29 4.21 1.24
N MET A 163 -2.48 3.83 1.71
CA MET A 163 -3.61 4.72 1.97
C MET A 163 -3.99 4.61 3.44
N LYS A 164 -4.49 5.71 4.01
CA LYS A 164 -5.12 5.73 5.33
C LYS A 164 -6.60 5.38 5.19
N ASP A 165 -7.04 4.47 6.04
CA ASP A 165 -8.34 3.80 5.95
C ASP A 165 -9.11 3.93 7.26
N ASP A 166 -9.04 5.11 7.87
CA ASP A 166 -9.83 5.46 9.04
C ASP A 166 -10.74 6.67 8.73
N GLU A 167 -11.59 7.04 9.68
CA GLU A 167 -12.60 8.09 9.51
C GLU A 167 -12.06 9.51 9.79
N LEU A 168 -10.76 9.67 10.05
CA LEU A 168 -10.13 10.96 10.32
C LEU A 168 -9.71 11.65 9.02
N THR A 169 -9.41 12.94 9.16
CA THR A 169 -8.81 13.70 8.07
C THR A 169 -7.37 13.25 7.89
N HIS A 170 -6.94 13.08 6.63
CA HIS A 170 -5.55 12.81 6.28
C HIS A 170 -5.04 13.77 5.21
N MET A 171 -3.77 14.17 5.35
CA MET A 171 -3.12 15.08 4.41
C MET A 171 -2.23 14.30 3.44
N TYR A 172 -2.49 14.46 2.14
CA TYR A 172 -1.71 13.84 1.07
C TYR A 172 -0.90 14.91 0.35
N THR A 173 0.42 14.72 0.29
CA THR A 173 1.34 15.64 -0.40
C THR A 173 2.15 14.89 -1.45
N PHE A 174 2.09 15.35 -2.69
CA PHE A 174 2.96 14.91 -3.77
C PHE A 174 3.96 16.02 -4.10
N ILE A 175 5.25 15.70 -4.01
CA ILE A 175 6.35 16.60 -4.34
C ILE A 175 7.02 16.04 -5.58
N LEU A 176 6.89 16.75 -6.70
CA LEU A 176 7.53 16.42 -7.97
C LEU A 176 8.70 17.40 -8.19
N LYS A 177 9.91 16.86 -8.26
CA LYS A 177 11.13 17.68 -8.32
C LYS A 177 11.63 17.84 -9.75
N LYS A 178 12.31 18.96 -9.98
CA LYS A 178 12.92 19.27 -11.29
C LYS A 178 14.07 18.37 -11.73
N ASP A 179 14.54 17.48 -10.85
CA ASP A 179 15.59 16.50 -11.12
C ASP A 179 15.03 15.10 -11.47
N ASN A 180 13.77 15.03 -11.92
CA ASN A 180 13.04 13.79 -12.19
C ASN A 180 12.89 12.86 -10.96
N THR A 181 12.97 13.41 -9.74
CA THR A 181 12.64 12.70 -8.51
C THR A 181 11.29 13.11 -7.96
N TYR A 182 10.75 12.29 -7.06
CA TYR A 182 9.50 12.57 -6.37
C TYR A 182 9.57 12.14 -4.90
N GLU A 183 8.69 12.73 -4.10
CA GLU A 183 8.45 12.35 -2.72
C GLU A 183 6.94 12.40 -2.42
N PHE A 184 6.42 11.32 -1.83
CA PHE A 184 5.08 11.27 -1.30
C PHE A 184 5.12 11.42 0.22
N ARG A 185 4.22 12.23 0.74
CA ARG A 185 3.99 12.36 2.18
C ARG A 185 2.54 12.13 2.52
N ILE A 186 2.32 11.48 3.65
CA ILE A 186 1.02 11.29 4.27
C ILE A 186 1.12 11.85 5.69
N ASP A 187 0.22 12.75 6.05
CA ASP A 187 0.19 13.46 7.33
C ASP A 187 1.52 14.20 7.64
N GLY A 188 2.19 14.65 6.58
CA GLY A 188 3.51 15.31 6.62
C GLY A 188 4.71 14.37 6.80
N GLU A 189 4.48 13.08 7.02
CA GLU A 189 5.54 12.08 7.08
C GLU A 189 5.85 11.51 5.69
N LYS A 190 7.14 11.34 5.40
CA LYS A 190 7.59 10.74 4.14
C LYS A 190 7.15 9.28 4.07
N SER A 191 6.28 8.98 3.11
CA SER A 191 5.79 7.63 2.85
C SER A 191 6.65 6.90 1.83
N GLU A 192 7.00 7.57 0.72
CA GLU A 192 7.73 6.95 -0.39
C GLU A 192 8.52 8.01 -1.18
N SER A 193 9.60 7.61 -1.86
CA SER A 193 10.33 8.49 -2.78
C SER A 193 11.11 7.70 -3.82
N GLY A 194 11.41 8.34 -4.94
CA GLY A 194 12.20 7.70 -5.97
C GLY A 194 12.42 8.59 -7.17
N SER A 195 12.66 7.96 -8.32
CA SER A 195 12.89 8.62 -9.61
C SER A 195 11.79 8.22 -10.59
N LEU A 196 11.29 9.18 -11.36
CA LEU A 196 10.22 8.99 -12.33
C LEU A 196 10.53 7.85 -13.32
N GLU A 197 11.76 7.82 -13.82
CA GLU A 197 12.23 6.85 -14.82
C GLU A 197 12.18 5.39 -14.33
N LYS A 198 12.39 5.15 -13.03
CA LYS A 198 12.37 3.79 -12.46
C LYS A 198 10.95 3.37 -12.10
N ASP A 199 10.21 4.29 -11.49
CA ASP A 199 8.95 3.99 -10.83
C ASP A 199 7.72 4.17 -11.74
N TRP A 200 7.88 4.74 -12.95
CA TRP A 200 6.89 4.78 -14.03
C TRP A 200 7.47 4.29 -15.35
N ASP A 201 6.63 3.62 -16.16
CA ASP A 201 7.01 3.17 -17.52
C ASP A 201 6.84 4.27 -18.58
N MET A 202 7.46 5.44 -18.36
CA MET A 202 7.38 6.58 -19.28
C MET A 202 8.32 6.46 -20.48
N LEU A 203 9.49 5.86 -20.26
CA LEU A 203 10.52 5.66 -21.27
C LEU A 203 10.58 4.17 -21.67
N PRO A 204 10.97 3.86 -22.91
CA PRO A 204 11.23 2.48 -23.31
C PRO A 204 12.35 1.87 -22.46
N PRO A 205 12.45 0.54 -22.35
CA PRO A 205 13.47 -0.10 -21.54
C PRO A 205 14.87 0.25 -22.06
N LYS A 206 15.83 0.47 -21.16
CA LYS A 206 17.22 0.76 -21.53
C LYS A 206 17.88 -0.35 -22.34
N LYS A 207 17.47 -1.59 -22.05
CA LYS A 207 18.02 -2.81 -22.63
C LYS A 207 16.89 -3.65 -23.22
N ILE A 208 17.16 -4.23 -24.38
CA ILE A 208 16.28 -5.17 -25.06
C ILE A 208 17.05 -6.45 -25.38
N PRO A 209 16.39 -7.62 -25.43
CA PRO A 209 17.03 -8.84 -25.93
C PRO A 209 17.51 -8.60 -27.37
N ASP A 210 18.75 -8.99 -27.68
CA ASP A 210 19.33 -8.85 -29.02
C ASP A 210 18.50 -9.60 -30.09
N PRO A 211 17.79 -8.92 -30.99
CA PRO A 211 16.96 -9.58 -31.98
C PRO A 211 17.74 -10.50 -32.93
N ASN A 212 19.07 -10.38 -32.98
CA ASN A 212 19.95 -11.22 -33.80
C ASN A 212 20.53 -12.42 -33.03
N ALA A 213 20.43 -12.43 -31.71
CA ALA A 213 20.96 -13.53 -30.91
C ALA A 213 20.02 -14.72 -30.96
N LYS A 214 20.58 -15.88 -31.29
CA LYS A 214 19.89 -17.17 -31.22
C LYS A 214 20.70 -18.09 -30.34
N LYS A 215 20.01 -18.97 -29.62
CA LYS A 215 20.66 -20.05 -28.89
C LYS A 215 21.52 -20.86 -29.87
N PRO A 216 22.83 -21.01 -29.63
CA PRO A 216 23.67 -21.84 -30.50
C PRO A 216 23.18 -23.28 -30.48
N ASP A 217 23.21 -23.97 -31.63
CA ASP A 217 22.80 -25.38 -31.73
C ASP A 217 23.65 -26.31 -30.86
N ASP A 218 24.90 -25.91 -30.59
CA ASP A 218 25.86 -26.61 -29.74
C ASP A 218 25.74 -26.21 -28.24
N TRP A 219 24.68 -25.51 -27.85
CA TRP A 219 24.44 -25.10 -26.46
C TRP A 219 23.60 -26.12 -25.72
N VAL A 220 24.27 -26.95 -24.92
CA VAL A 220 23.62 -27.97 -24.12
C VAL A 220 23.16 -27.37 -22.78
N ASP A 221 21.85 -27.24 -22.62
CA ASP A 221 21.15 -26.71 -21.44
C ASP A 221 20.55 -27.81 -20.55
N LYS A 222 20.67 -29.07 -20.94
CA LYS A 222 20.28 -30.21 -20.10
C LYS A 222 21.40 -30.52 -19.11
N GLU A 223 21.20 -30.17 -17.85
CA GLU A 223 22.13 -30.46 -16.76
C GLU A 223 22.32 -31.97 -16.54
N TYR A 224 21.27 -32.76 -16.80
CA TYR A 224 21.30 -34.21 -16.65
C TYR A 224 20.94 -34.92 -17.96
N ILE A 225 21.71 -35.96 -18.28
CA ILE A 225 21.45 -36.88 -19.38
C ILE A 225 21.32 -38.30 -18.83
N ASP A 226 20.64 -39.15 -19.57
CA ASP A 226 20.55 -40.56 -19.26
C ASP A 226 21.94 -41.21 -19.45
N ASP A 227 22.34 -42.04 -18.48
CA ASP A 227 23.62 -42.73 -18.48
C ASP A 227 23.68 -43.72 -19.66
N PRO A 228 24.56 -43.48 -20.65
CA PRO A 228 24.66 -44.36 -21.82
C PRO A 228 25.23 -45.74 -21.47
N ASP A 229 25.89 -45.88 -20.32
CA ASP A 229 26.47 -47.14 -19.84
C ASP A 229 25.55 -47.91 -18.89
N ASP A 230 24.46 -47.28 -18.41
CA ASP A 230 23.46 -47.95 -17.58
C ASP A 230 22.55 -48.78 -18.48
N LYS A 231 22.71 -50.11 -18.42
CA LYS A 231 21.89 -51.04 -19.19
C LYS A 231 20.83 -51.63 -18.30
N LYS A 232 19.62 -51.75 -18.85
CA LYS A 232 18.50 -52.45 -18.22
C LYS A 232 18.96 -53.84 -17.74
N PRO A 233 18.92 -54.11 -16.43
CA PRO A 233 19.23 -55.45 -15.92
C PRO A 233 18.27 -56.48 -16.53
N ALA A 234 18.78 -57.64 -16.89
CA ALA A 234 17.97 -58.71 -17.49
C ALA A 234 16.81 -59.19 -16.58
N ASP A 235 16.91 -58.93 -15.28
CA ASP A 235 15.94 -59.33 -14.24
C ASP A 235 14.96 -58.19 -13.86
N TRP A 236 14.83 -57.16 -14.71
CA TRP A 236 13.97 -56.00 -14.45
C TRP A 236 12.57 -56.14 -15.04
N ASP A 237 12.43 -56.81 -16.20
CA ASP A 237 11.13 -57.08 -16.82
C ASP A 237 10.47 -58.28 -16.17
N LYS A 238 9.92 -58.06 -14.97
CA LYS A 238 9.04 -59.01 -14.31
C LYS A 238 7.59 -58.66 -14.62
N PRO A 239 6.67 -59.63 -14.74
CA PRO A 239 5.26 -59.34 -14.96
C PRO A 239 4.69 -58.58 -13.76
N GLU A 240 3.81 -57.61 -14.02
CA GLU A 240 3.16 -56.77 -13.00
C GLU A 240 2.31 -57.59 -12.03
N HIS A 241 1.68 -58.66 -12.55
CA HIS A 241 0.94 -59.62 -11.74
C HIS A 241 1.50 -61.04 -11.90
N ILE A 242 1.58 -61.77 -10.79
CA ILE A 242 1.94 -63.19 -10.73
C ILE A 242 0.79 -63.96 -10.09
N SER A 243 0.58 -65.22 -10.47
CA SER A 243 -0.37 -66.09 -9.79
C SER A 243 0.02 -66.24 -8.32
N ASP A 244 -0.94 -66.08 -7.41
CA ASP A 244 -0.71 -66.24 -5.97
C ASP A 244 -0.24 -67.67 -5.64
N PRO A 245 1.01 -67.85 -5.18
CA PRO A 245 1.55 -69.18 -4.89
C PRO A 245 0.91 -69.83 -3.65
N ASP A 246 0.25 -69.05 -2.80
CA ASP A 246 -0.41 -69.52 -1.58
C ASP A 246 -1.92 -69.75 -1.78
N ALA A 247 -2.48 -69.35 -2.92
CA ALA A 247 -3.87 -69.60 -3.25
C ALA A 247 -4.11 -71.09 -3.49
N LYS A 248 -5.08 -71.65 -2.75
CA LYS A 248 -5.54 -73.02 -2.93
C LYS A 248 -6.93 -73.02 -3.52
N LYS A 249 -7.15 -73.96 -4.45
CA LYS A 249 -8.47 -74.20 -5.02
C LYS A 249 -9.50 -74.46 -3.90
N PRO A 250 -10.61 -73.72 -3.86
CA PRO A 250 -11.70 -73.97 -2.91
C PRO A 250 -12.23 -75.40 -3.03
N GLU A 251 -12.58 -76.04 -1.91
CA GLU A 251 -13.13 -77.41 -1.91
C GLU A 251 -14.49 -77.53 -2.62
N ASP A 252 -15.22 -76.42 -2.77
CA ASP A 252 -16.55 -76.34 -3.41
C ASP A 252 -16.49 -75.91 -4.89
N TRP A 253 -15.32 -75.96 -5.52
CA TRP A 253 -15.14 -75.62 -6.93
C TRP A 253 -15.36 -76.83 -7.86
N ASP A 254 -16.30 -76.71 -8.80
CA ASP A 254 -16.66 -77.75 -9.77
C ASP A 254 -16.11 -77.42 -11.17
N ASP A 255 -15.06 -78.12 -11.61
CA ASP A 255 -14.38 -77.84 -12.89
C ASP A 255 -15.28 -78.09 -14.13
N ASP A 256 -16.30 -78.94 -14.02
CA ASP A 256 -17.20 -79.27 -15.14
C ASP A 256 -18.26 -78.18 -15.38
N MET A 257 -18.61 -77.41 -14.33
CA MET A 257 -19.60 -76.33 -14.40
C MET A 257 -18.97 -74.94 -14.45
N ASP A 258 -17.87 -74.72 -13.71
CA ASP A 258 -17.23 -73.40 -13.54
C ASP A 258 -15.92 -73.24 -14.34
N GLY A 259 -15.39 -74.32 -14.91
CA GLY A 259 -14.15 -74.35 -15.71
C GLY A 259 -12.88 -74.66 -14.88
N GLU A 260 -11.73 -74.77 -15.55
CA GLU A 260 -10.44 -75.01 -14.88
C GLU A 260 -10.11 -73.85 -13.94
N TRP A 261 -9.94 -74.14 -12.65
CA TRP A 261 -9.60 -73.13 -11.64
C TRP A 261 -8.21 -72.53 -11.89
N GLU A 262 -8.14 -71.21 -12.04
CA GLU A 262 -6.89 -70.46 -12.08
C GLU A 262 -6.71 -69.65 -10.78
N PRO A 263 -5.51 -69.66 -10.17
CA PRO A 263 -5.23 -68.88 -8.97
C PRO A 263 -5.35 -67.37 -9.25
N PRO A 264 -5.85 -66.57 -8.29
CA PRO A 264 -5.93 -65.12 -8.44
C PRO A 264 -4.53 -64.54 -8.69
N MET A 265 -4.45 -63.56 -9.59
CA MET A 265 -3.19 -62.85 -9.82
C MET A 265 -3.01 -61.79 -8.73
N ILE A 266 -1.84 -61.80 -8.08
CA ILE A 266 -1.41 -60.80 -7.10
C ILE A 266 -0.33 -59.92 -7.71
N ASP A 267 -0.20 -58.69 -7.20
CA ASP A 267 0.86 -57.78 -7.61
C ASP A 267 2.22 -58.38 -7.28
N ASN A 268 3.09 -58.43 -8.28
CA ASN A 268 4.40 -59.02 -8.12
C ASN A 268 5.29 -58.08 -7.29
N PRO A 269 5.74 -58.48 -6.08
CA PRO A 269 6.59 -57.63 -5.24
C PRO A 269 7.96 -57.35 -5.87
N GLU A 270 8.35 -58.12 -6.90
CA GLU A 270 9.58 -57.92 -7.65
C GLU A 270 9.41 -57.03 -8.90
N TYR A 271 8.18 -56.59 -9.23
CA TYR A 271 7.93 -55.64 -10.31
C TYR A 271 8.42 -54.24 -9.92
N LYS A 272 9.40 -53.73 -10.66
CA LYS A 272 10.06 -52.43 -10.38
C LYS A 272 9.59 -51.30 -11.31
N GLY A 273 8.52 -51.52 -12.07
CA GLY A 273 8.00 -50.58 -13.07
C GLY A 273 8.86 -50.48 -14.33
N GLU A 274 8.47 -49.58 -15.24
CA GLU A 274 9.24 -49.31 -16.46
C GLU A 274 10.64 -48.79 -16.12
N TRP A 275 11.66 -49.51 -16.58
CA TRP A 275 13.06 -49.14 -16.35
C TRP A 275 13.37 -47.79 -17.01
N LYS A 276 13.98 -46.89 -16.23
CA LYS A 276 14.56 -45.63 -16.73
C LYS A 276 16.05 -45.62 -16.38
N PRO A 277 16.93 -45.27 -17.32
CA PRO A 277 18.37 -45.16 -17.06
C PRO A 277 18.64 -44.14 -15.95
N LYS A 278 19.71 -44.36 -15.18
CA LYS A 278 20.18 -43.37 -14.21
C LYS A 278 20.54 -42.07 -14.92
N LYS A 279 20.21 -40.94 -14.30
CA LYS A 279 20.60 -39.63 -14.80
C LYS A 279 21.99 -39.26 -14.30
N ILE A 280 22.92 -39.01 -15.21
CA ILE A 280 24.27 -38.50 -14.93
C ILE A 280 24.35 -37.02 -15.26
N LYS A 281 25.24 -36.29 -14.58
CA LYS A 281 25.52 -34.89 -14.91
C LYS A 281 26.15 -34.84 -16.29
N ASN A 282 25.59 -34.03 -17.16
CA ASN A 282 26.06 -33.87 -18.52
C ASN A 282 27.39 -33.11 -18.53
N PRO A 283 28.51 -33.72 -18.96
CA PRO A 283 29.81 -33.04 -19.02
C PRO A 283 29.83 -31.87 -20.00
N GLU A 284 28.92 -31.84 -20.98
CA GLU A 284 28.81 -30.79 -21.99
C GLU A 284 27.84 -29.66 -21.60
N TYR A 285 27.24 -29.72 -20.40
CA TYR A 285 26.33 -28.68 -19.92
C TYR A 285 27.02 -27.31 -19.83
N LYS A 286 26.56 -26.36 -20.65
CA LYS A 286 27.10 -24.99 -20.72
C LYS A 286 26.33 -23.99 -19.84
N GLY A 287 25.32 -24.45 -19.10
CA GLY A 287 24.40 -23.60 -18.34
C GLY A 287 23.08 -23.36 -19.06
N GLU A 288 22.09 -22.79 -18.37
CA GLU A 288 20.91 -22.25 -19.03
C GLU A 288 21.33 -21.09 -19.95
N TRP A 289 20.89 -21.14 -21.21
CA TRP A 289 21.21 -20.09 -22.15
C TRP A 289 20.46 -18.80 -21.78
N VAL A 290 21.21 -17.76 -21.40
CA VAL A 290 20.67 -16.43 -21.14
C VAL A 290 20.77 -15.61 -22.42
N HIS A 291 19.64 -15.12 -22.90
CA HIS A 291 19.56 -14.29 -24.09
C HIS A 291 20.35 -12.98 -23.85
N PRO A 292 21.31 -12.60 -24.71
CA PRO A 292 22.08 -11.38 -24.51
C PRO A 292 21.16 -10.14 -24.64
N GLU A 293 21.41 -9.16 -23.79
CA GLU A 293 20.73 -7.86 -23.79
C GLU A 293 21.62 -6.81 -24.47
N ILE A 294 21.06 -6.05 -25.40
CA ILE A 294 21.70 -4.90 -26.05
C ILE A 294 21.04 -3.60 -25.62
N ASP A 295 21.77 -2.50 -25.75
CA ASP A 295 21.21 -1.17 -25.51
C ASP A 295 20.10 -0.89 -26.53
N ASN A 296 18.98 -0.37 -26.03
CA ASN A 296 17.81 -0.10 -26.84
C ASN A 296 18.05 1.17 -27.70
N PRO A 297 18.06 1.08 -29.04
CA PRO A 297 18.26 2.25 -29.90
C PRO A 297 17.13 3.29 -29.79
N ASP A 298 15.94 2.88 -29.34
CA ASP A 298 14.80 3.77 -29.13
C ASP A 298 14.83 4.48 -27.77
N TYR A 299 15.72 4.06 -26.85
CA TYR A 299 15.89 4.72 -25.56
C TYR A 299 16.59 6.07 -25.73
N LYS A 300 15.96 7.11 -25.21
CA LYS A 300 16.52 8.46 -25.09
C LYS A 300 16.29 8.95 -23.67
N GLU A 301 17.35 9.44 -23.06
CA GLU A 301 17.25 10.13 -21.78
C GLU A 301 16.43 11.40 -21.95
N ASP A 302 15.52 11.64 -21.01
CA ASP A 302 14.71 12.86 -20.94
C ASP A 302 14.88 13.48 -19.55
N ASP A 303 15.48 14.67 -19.50
CA ASP A 303 15.70 15.44 -18.28
C ASP A 303 14.45 16.22 -17.83
N LYS A 304 13.36 16.16 -18.60
CA LYS A 304 12.11 16.91 -18.40
C LYS A 304 10.88 16.02 -18.20
N LEU A 305 11.05 14.76 -17.78
CA LEU A 305 9.92 13.86 -17.46
C LEU A 305 8.95 14.48 -16.43
N TYR A 306 9.45 15.31 -15.52
CA TYR A 306 8.67 16.03 -14.51
C TYR A 306 7.83 17.21 -15.05
N ALA A 307 8.25 17.81 -16.18
CA ALA A 307 7.74 19.11 -16.61
C ALA A 307 6.45 18.95 -17.41
N ARG A 308 5.49 19.85 -17.19
CA ARG A 308 4.28 19.99 -18.03
C ARG A 308 4.13 21.43 -18.52
N PRO A 309 3.61 21.62 -19.74
CA PRO A 309 3.64 22.93 -20.38
C PRO A 309 2.63 23.94 -19.82
N ASN A 310 1.46 23.49 -19.36
CA ASN A 310 0.30 24.36 -19.12
C ASN A 310 -0.69 23.75 -18.12
N TRP A 311 -0.34 23.70 -16.84
CA TRP A 311 -1.31 23.41 -15.78
C TRP A 311 -2.36 24.52 -15.72
N GLY A 312 -3.66 24.19 -15.69
CA GLY A 312 -4.70 25.21 -15.73
C GLY A 312 -5.98 24.95 -14.95
N ALA A 313 -6.19 23.75 -14.42
CA ALA A 313 -7.30 23.50 -13.50
C ALA A 313 -7.00 22.35 -12.53
N VAL A 314 -7.76 22.31 -11.44
CA VAL A 314 -7.88 21.16 -10.54
C VAL A 314 -9.32 20.64 -10.61
N GLY A 315 -9.48 19.33 -10.59
CA GLY A 315 -10.77 18.67 -10.63
C GLY A 315 -10.84 17.48 -9.68
N ILE A 316 -12.03 17.19 -9.20
CA ILE A 316 -12.39 15.99 -8.48
C ILE A 316 -13.33 15.24 -9.42
N ASP A 317 -12.91 14.06 -9.85
CA ASP A 317 -13.67 13.13 -10.69
C ASP A 317 -13.55 11.78 -10.02
N ILE A 318 -14.57 11.41 -9.26
CA ILE A 318 -14.57 10.22 -8.41
C ILE A 318 -15.93 9.53 -8.49
N TRP A 319 -15.89 8.20 -8.38
CA TRP A 319 -17.05 7.40 -8.03
C TRP A 319 -17.05 7.13 -6.54
N GLN A 320 -18.21 7.22 -5.88
CA GLN A 320 -18.37 6.77 -4.49
C GLN A 320 -19.65 5.97 -4.31
N VAL A 321 -19.53 4.76 -3.75
CA VAL A 321 -20.67 3.93 -3.34
C VAL A 321 -21.31 4.55 -2.10
N LYS A 322 -20.52 4.83 -1.06
CA LYS A 322 -20.97 5.54 0.14
C LYS A 322 -20.42 6.96 0.13
N SER A 323 -21.31 7.94 0.08
CA SER A 323 -20.97 9.36 0.12
C SER A 323 -20.64 9.85 1.52
N GLY A 324 -20.01 11.01 1.59
CA GLY A 324 -19.65 11.68 2.83
C GLY A 324 -18.19 12.11 2.90
N SER A 325 -17.41 11.88 1.83
CA SER A 325 -16.01 12.30 1.83
C SER A 325 -15.89 13.81 1.72
N ILE A 326 -14.99 14.37 2.52
CA ILE A 326 -14.77 15.81 2.62
C ILE A 326 -13.38 16.11 2.07
N PHE A 327 -13.31 16.95 1.04
CA PHE A 327 -12.09 17.47 0.46
C PHE A 327 -11.88 18.91 0.93
N ASP A 328 -10.67 19.21 1.38
CA ASP A 328 -10.32 20.55 1.85
C ASP A 328 -8.81 20.80 1.74
N ASN A 329 -8.38 22.03 1.98
CA ASN A 329 -6.99 22.46 2.12
C ASN A 329 -6.14 22.10 0.90
N ILE A 330 -6.65 22.39 -0.30
CA ILE A 330 -5.94 22.14 -1.56
C ILE A 330 -4.93 23.28 -1.76
N ILE A 331 -3.65 22.96 -1.90
CA ILE A 331 -2.60 23.89 -2.29
C ILE A 331 -1.74 23.31 -3.40
N ILE A 332 -1.41 24.16 -4.37
CA ILE A 332 -0.48 23.85 -5.45
C ILE A 332 0.55 24.98 -5.50
N CYS A 333 1.83 24.66 -5.31
CA CYS A 333 2.91 25.65 -5.24
C CYS A 333 4.26 25.08 -5.73
N ASP A 334 5.30 25.90 -5.75
CA ASP A 334 6.67 25.53 -6.14
C ASP A 334 7.67 25.39 -4.98
N ASP A 335 7.24 25.60 -3.73
CA ASP A 335 8.08 25.49 -2.54
C ASP A 335 7.50 24.55 -1.47
N ILE A 336 8.36 23.68 -0.94
CA ILE A 336 7.99 22.70 0.08
C ILE A 336 7.67 23.38 1.41
N LYS A 337 8.36 24.47 1.78
CA LYS A 337 8.13 25.13 3.08
C LYS A 337 6.78 25.83 3.09
N GLU A 338 6.39 26.46 1.99
CA GLU A 338 5.05 27.04 1.82
C GLU A 338 3.95 25.98 2.05
N ALA A 339 4.08 24.79 1.46
CA ALA A 339 3.13 23.69 1.67
C ALA A 339 3.16 23.15 3.12
N GLU A 340 4.34 23.07 3.75
CA GLU A 340 4.48 22.66 5.14
C GLU A 340 3.89 23.70 6.12
N GLU A 341 4.05 24.99 5.84
CA GLU A 341 3.45 26.08 6.62
C GLU A 341 1.92 26.06 6.49
N PHE A 342 1.41 25.90 5.27
CA PHE A 342 -0.02 25.75 5.04
C PHE A 342 -0.60 24.51 5.74
N GLY A 343 0.10 23.38 5.70
CA GLY A 343 -0.29 22.18 6.44
C GLY A 343 -0.29 22.37 7.96
N LYS A 344 0.63 23.20 8.50
CA LYS A 344 0.66 23.55 9.94
C LYS A 344 -0.55 24.38 10.36
N GLU A 345 -0.95 25.34 9.53
CA GLU A 345 -2.09 26.22 9.79
C GLU A 345 -3.44 25.51 9.67
N THR A 346 -3.51 24.49 8.81
CA THR A 346 -4.73 23.74 8.50
C THR A 346 -4.73 22.39 9.23
N PHE A 347 -4.21 21.34 8.58
CA PHE A 347 -4.25 19.95 9.03
C PHE A 347 -3.69 19.72 10.44
N PHE A 348 -2.47 20.19 10.73
CA PHE A 348 -1.88 19.95 12.04
C PHE A 348 -2.56 20.72 13.16
N ALA A 349 -3.28 21.80 12.84
CA ALA A 349 -4.05 22.57 13.79
C ALA A 349 -5.45 21.97 14.06
N MET A 350 -5.94 21.03 13.23
CA MET A 350 -7.24 20.37 13.42
C MET A 350 -7.14 18.93 13.96
N LYS A 351 -6.12 18.17 13.54
CA LYS A 351 -6.07 16.70 13.70
C LYS A 351 -6.25 16.21 15.15
N ASP A 352 -5.66 16.89 16.13
CA ASP A 352 -5.67 16.43 17.52
C ASP A 352 -7.05 16.63 18.17
N GLN A 353 -7.72 17.73 17.82
CA GLN A 353 -9.06 18.04 18.29
C GLN A 353 -10.11 17.16 17.59
N GLU A 354 -9.98 16.95 16.28
CA GLU A 354 -10.82 16.02 15.53
C GLU A 354 -10.74 14.61 16.12
N LYS A 355 -9.51 14.11 16.35
CA LYS A 355 -9.29 12.78 16.93
C LYS A 355 -9.92 12.65 18.31
N LYS A 356 -9.80 13.67 19.16
CA LYS A 356 -10.42 13.66 20.48
C LYS A 356 -11.95 13.58 20.39
N LEU A 357 -12.57 14.38 19.53
CA LEU A 357 -14.03 14.32 19.33
C LEU A 357 -14.48 12.97 18.78
N LYS A 358 -13.67 12.35 17.90
CA LYS A 358 -13.93 11.02 17.40
C LYS A 358 -13.89 9.97 18.51
N GLU A 359 -12.85 9.99 19.34
CA GLU A 359 -12.71 9.07 20.48
C GLU A 359 -13.89 9.23 21.46
N GLU A 360 -14.31 10.46 21.76
CA GLU A 360 -15.48 10.73 22.60
C GLU A 360 -16.79 10.19 21.98
N ALA A 361 -16.97 10.36 20.67
CA ALA A 361 -18.14 9.85 19.97
C ALA A 361 -18.17 8.32 19.88
N ASP A 362 -17.02 7.68 19.68
CA ASP A 362 -16.90 6.22 19.66
C ASP A 362 -17.18 5.61 21.04
N GLU A 363 -16.73 6.28 22.11
CA GLU A 363 -17.09 5.92 23.48
C GLU A 363 -18.60 6.05 23.74
N GLU A 364 -19.24 7.13 23.27
CA GLU A 364 -20.68 7.30 23.41
C GLU A 364 -21.46 6.24 22.63
N GLU A 365 -21.06 5.98 21.38
CA GLU A 365 -21.69 4.97 20.53
C GLU A 365 -21.52 3.56 21.12
N SER A 366 -20.35 3.23 21.66
CA SER A 366 -20.12 1.94 22.32
C SER A 366 -21.00 1.75 23.56
N LYS A 367 -21.14 2.79 24.40
CA LYS A 367 -22.06 2.78 25.56
C LYS A 367 -23.51 2.58 25.11
N ARG A 368 -23.95 3.30 24.07
CA ARG A 368 -25.30 3.14 23.51
C ARG A 368 -25.55 1.73 22.95
N LYS A 369 -24.60 1.17 22.20
CA LYS A 369 -24.67 -0.21 21.67
C LYS A 369 -24.74 -1.23 22.82
N GLU A 370 -24.01 -1.01 23.91
CA GLU A 370 -24.07 -1.88 25.09
C GLU A 370 -25.45 -1.83 25.78
N GLU A 371 -26.02 -0.63 25.95
CA GLU A 371 -27.37 -0.46 26.50
C GLU A 371 -28.44 -1.08 25.61
N GLU A 372 -28.38 -0.89 24.29
CA GLU A 372 -29.29 -1.53 23.34
C GLU A 372 -29.16 -3.06 23.39
N ARG A 373 -27.94 -3.60 23.54
CA ARG A 373 -27.71 -5.04 23.71
C ARG A 373 -28.30 -5.56 25.03
N LYS A 374 -28.21 -4.79 26.13
CA LYS A 374 -28.85 -5.12 27.41
C LYS A 374 -30.37 -5.13 27.28
N LYS A 375 -30.96 -4.10 26.67
CA LYS A 375 -32.41 -4.01 26.41
C LYS A 375 -32.91 -5.17 25.54
N LYS A 376 -32.22 -5.50 24.44
CA LYS A 376 -32.57 -6.65 23.59
C LYS A 376 -32.49 -7.99 24.34
N LYS A 377 -31.52 -8.15 25.24
CA LYS A 377 -31.42 -9.34 26.10
C LYS A 377 -32.56 -9.42 27.10
N GLU A 378 -32.93 -8.31 27.75
CA GLU A 378 -34.06 -8.24 28.67
C GLU A 378 -35.41 -8.48 27.95
N GLU A 379 -35.59 -7.93 26.75
CA GLU A 379 -36.78 -8.17 25.92
C GLU A 379 -36.87 -9.66 25.51
N ARG A 380 -35.75 -10.26 25.10
CA ARG A 380 -35.69 -11.70 24.78
C ARG A 380 -35.99 -12.57 26.00
N ALA A 381 -35.51 -12.18 27.19
CA ALA A 381 -35.81 -12.89 28.43
C ALA A 381 -37.30 -12.79 28.80
N LYS A 382 -37.91 -11.62 28.67
CA LYS A 382 -39.35 -11.42 28.91
C LYS A 382 -40.23 -12.18 27.92
N LYS A 383 -39.87 -12.22 26.64
CA LYS A 383 -40.58 -13.02 25.63
C LYS A 383 -40.57 -14.52 25.97
N LYS A 384 -39.42 -15.04 26.44
CA LYS A 384 -39.29 -16.42 26.95
C LYS A 384 -40.11 -16.67 28.22
N GLU A 385 -40.22 -15.71 29.13
CA GLU A 385 -41.04 -15.84 30.35
C GLU A 385 -42.54 -15.73 30.09
N GLU A 386 -42.97 -14.96 29.07
CA GLU A 386 -44.38 -14.81 28.71
C GLU A 386 -44.94 -15.97 27.87
N GLY A 387 -44.15 -17.01 27.59
CA GLY A 387 -44.59 -18.17 26.80
C GLY A 387 -45.02 -17.81 25.37
N LYS A 388 -44.58 -16.66 24.87
CA LYS A 388 -44.65 -16.30 23.45
C LYS A 388 -43.40 -16.85 22.77
N ASP A 389 -43.31 -18.18 22.76
CA ASP A 389 -42.53 -18.87 21.74
C ASP A 389 -43.34 -18.68 20.45
N ASP A 390 -43.00 -17.64 19.69
CA ASP A 390 -43.47 -17.53 18.31
C ASP A 390 -43.07 -18.83 17.61
N GLU A 391 -44.00 -19.43 16.86
CA GLU A 391 -43.87 -20.72 16.16
C GLU A 391 -42.63 -20.81 15.23
N GLU A 392 -41.87 -19.73 15.05
CA GLU A 392 -40.56 -19.68 14.38
C GLU A 392 -39.41 -20.37 15.15
N GLU A 393 -39.48 -20.54 16.49
CA GLU A 393 -38.41 -21.24 17.24
C GLU A 393 -38.43 -22.77 16.99
N ILE A 394 -39.58 -23.32 16.56
CA ILE A 394 -39.67 -24.73 16.11
C ILE A 394 -39.16 -24.87 14.68
N GLU A 395 -39.44 -23.91 13.79
CA GLU A 395 -39.01 -23.97 12.38
C GLU A 395 -37.48 -23.82 12.23
N TRP A 396 -36.84 -23.00 13.07
CA TRP A 396 -35.37 -22.84 13.03
C TRP A 396 -34.61 -24.00 13.69
N GLU A 397 -35.18 -24.63 14.74
CA GLU A 397 -34.60 -25.85 15.33
C GLU A 397 -34.82 -27.08 14.45
N GLU A 398 -35.93 -27.17 13.71
CA GLU A 398 -36.14 -28.21 12.70
C GLU A 398 -35.29 -27.97 11.44
N GLU A 399 -35.16 -26.75 10.91
CA GLU A 399 -34.22 -26.45 9.81
C GLU A 399 -32.76 -26.72 10.19
N ALA A 400 -32.36 -26.42 11.44
CA ALA A 400 -31.00 -26.67 11.92
C ALA A 400 -30.72 -28.17 12.14
N LYS A 401 -31.74 -28.97 12.48
CA LYS A 401 -31.67 -30.44 12.53
C LYS A 401 -31.68 -31.05 11.13
N GLU A 402 -32.50 -30.55 10.21
CA GLU A 402 -32.55 -31.03 8.83
C GLU A 402 -31.25 -30.67 8.06
N LYS A 403 -30.62 -29.53 8.37
CA LYS A 403 -29.29 -29.14 7.84
C LYS A 403 -28.14 -29.92 8.48
N LYS A 404 -28.32 -30.48 9.69
CA LYS A 404 -27.36 -31.42 10.30
C LYS A 404 -27.48 -32.82 9.71
N GLU A 405 -28.70 -33.35 9.54
CA GLU A 405 -28.92 -34.66 8.92
C GLU A 405 -28.56 -34.68 7.43
N LYS A 406 -28.86 -33.61 6.66
CA LYS A 406 -28.37 -33.46 5.27
C LYS A 406 -26.88 -33.09 5.15
N GLY A 407 -26.26 -32.67 6.25
CA GLY A 407 -24.82 -32.44 6.34
C GLY A 407 -24.03 -33.75 6.49
N GLU A 408 -24.60 -34.73 7.17
CA GLU A 408 -23.98 -36.05 7.37
C GLU A 408 -24.07 -36.96 6.14
N GLU A 409 -25.03 -36.77 5.23
CA GLU A 409 -25.05 -37.50 3.94
C GLU A 409 -24.07 -36.96 2.87
N LYS A 410 -23.37 -35.85 3.13
CA LYS A 410 -22.33 -35.31 2.23
C LYS A 410 -20.89 -35.49 2.71
N GLU A 411 -20.67 -36.20 3.83
CA GLU A 411 -19.32 -36.54 4.30
C GLU A 411 -18.84 -37.96 3.94
N GLU A 412 -19.64 -38.79 3.24
CA GLU A 412 -19.14 -40.06 2.68
C GLU A 412 -18.48 -39.95 1.29
N VAL A 413 -18.24 -38.73 0.78
CA VAL A 413 -17.34 -38.52 -0.37
C VAL A 413 -16.38 -37.38 -0.09
N LYS A 414 -15.39 -37.63 0.77
CA LYS A 414 -13.99 -37.13 0.69
C LYS A 414 -13.18 -37.54 1.92
N GLY A 415 -13.01 -38.85 2.10
CA GLY A 415 -11.87 -39.37 2.87
C GLY A 415 -10.59 -39.07 2.10
N GLY A 416 -9.76 -38.18 2.66
CA GLY A 416 -8.43 -37.87 2.09
C GLY A 416 -7.96 -36.44 2.32
N LYS A 417 -7.91 -35.97 3.59
CA LYS A 417 -6.99 -34.91 4.05
C LYS A 417 -7.13 -34.65 5.56
N GLU A 418 -6.80 -35.63 6.39
CA GLU A 418 -6.70 -35.43 7.85
C GLU A 418 -5.32 -35.68 8.47
N GLU A 419 -4.33 -36.17 7.71
CA GLU A 419 -2.96 -36.29 8.25
C GLU A 419 -2.09 -35.03 8.03
N GLU A 420 -2.33 -34.20 7.00
CA GLU A 420 -1.53 -32.97 6.77
C GLU A 420 -1.86 -31.81 7.73
N LYS A 421 -3.03 -31.80 8.37
CA LYS A 421 -3.46 -30.68 9.24
C LYS A 421 -3.01 -30.77 10.69
N LYS A 422 -2.53 -31.94 11.14
CA LYS A 422 -1.99 -32.12 12.50
C LYS A 422 -0.53 -31.69 12.59
N GLU A 423 0.29 -32.00 11.59
CA GLU A 423 1.69 -31.56 11.54
C GLU A 423 1.81 -30.03 11.37
N GLU A 424 0.98 -29.40 10.53
CA GLU A 424 1.04 -27.95 10.30
C GLU A 424 0.56 -27.11 11.51
N LYS A 425 -0.16 -27.73 12.46
CA LYS A 425 -0.69 -27.07 13.66
C LYS A 425 0.30 -27.15 14.82
N GLU A 426 1.05 -28.25 14.94
CA GLU A 426 2.14 -28.37 15.91
C GLU A 426 3.34 -27.47 15.52
N GLU A 427 3.65 -27.34 14.21
CA GLU A 427 4.72 -26.47 13.74
C GLU A 427 4.40 -24.97 13.95
N LYS A 428 3.12 -24.57 13.82
CA LYS A 428 2.67 -23.18 14.04
C LYS A 428 2.61 -22.77 15.51
N GLU A 429 2.40 -23.71 16.45
CA GLU A 429 2.49 -23.41 17.88
C GLU A 429 3.95 -23.30 18.34
N GLU A 430 4.85 -24.14 17.85
CA GLU A 430 6.27 -24.08 18.18
C GLU A 430 6.96 -22.80 17.65
N VAL A 431 6.53 -22.29 16.49
CA VAL A 431 7.01 -21.02 15.92
C VAL A 431 6.48 -19.81 16.70
N LYS A 432 5.23 -19.84 17.18
CA LYS A 432 4.68 -18.74 18.00
C LYS A 432 5.37 -18.62 19.36
N GLU A 433 5.74 -19.73 19.97
CA GLU A 433 6.44 -19.73 21.26
C GLU A 433 7.88 -19.20 21.12
N LYS A 434 8.59 -19.60 20.04
CA LYS A 434 9.94 -19.10 19.72
C LYS A 434 9.99 -17.61 19.35
N VAL A 435 8.95 -17.09 18.70
CA VAL A 435 8.83 -15.65 18.39
C VAL A 435 8.54 -14.83 19.66
N GLY A 436 7.68 -15.33 20.54
CA GLY A 436 7.37 -14.67 21.82
C GLY A 436 8.56 -14.61 22.79
N GLU A 437 9.43 -15.63 22.81
CA GLU A 437 10.68 -15.57 23.59
C GLU A 437 11.71 -14.59 22.99
N LYS A 438 11.78 -14.49 21.66
CA LYS A 438 12.68 -13.56 20.96
C LYS A 438 12.29 -12.10 21.20
N GLU A 439 11.00 -11.78 21.13
CA GLU A 439 10.50 -10.42 21.43
C GLU A 439 10.76 -10.00 22.89
N LYS A 440 10.59 -10.92 23.84
CA LYS A 440 10.91 -10.65 25.26
C LYS A 440 12.41 -10.45 25.49
N LYS A 441 13.27 -11.13 24.74
CA LYS A 441 14.72 -10.97 24.81
C LYS A 441 15.16 -9.62 24.20
N ASP A 442 14.58 -9.24 23.08
CA ASP A 442 14.85 -7.96 22.40
C ASP A 442 14.38 -6.75 23.23
N GLU A 443 13.23 -6.87 23.93
CA GLU A 443 12.76 -5.82 24.85
C GLU A 443 13.68 -5.66 26.07
N LYS A 444 14.25 -6.77 26.56
CA LYS A 444 15.19 -6.77 27.69
C LYS A 444 16.54 -6.18 27.30
N GLU A 445 17.03 -6.46 26.09
CA GLU A 445 18.26 -5.84 25.55
C GLU A 445 18.07 -4.34 25.31
N LYS A 446 16.94 -3.91 24.74
CA LYS A 446 16.62 -2.48 24.57
C LYS A 446 16.55 -1.73 25.92
N LYS A 447 16.04 -2.36 26.98
CA LYS A 447 16.03 -1.77 28.34
C LYS A 447 17.45 -1.61 28.90
N VAL A 448 18.32 -2.62 28.72
CA VAL A 448 19.72 -2.55 29.16
C VAL A 448 20.51 -1.50 28.39
N GLU A 449 20.29 -1.38 27.09
CA GLU A 449 20.93 -0.36 26.26
C GLU A 449 20.48 1.06 26.64
N LYS A 450 19.18 1.26 26.87
CA LYS A 450 18.63 2.54 27.35
C LYS A 450 19.20 2.94 28.71
N GLU A 451 19.47 1.97 29.60
CA GLU A 451 20.10 2.23 30.90
C GLU A 451 21.59 2.57 30.76
N LYS A 452 22.33 1.91 29.84
CA LYS A 452 23.72 2.24 29.52
C LYS A 452 23.84 3.65 28.96
N VAL A 453 22.99 4.03 28.00
CA VAL A 453 22.97 5.40 27.43
C VAL A 453 22.67 6.45 28.50
N ARG A 454 21.79 6.12 29.47
CA ARG A 454 21.49 7.03 30.59
C ARG A 454 22.67 7.20 31.55
N LYS A 455 23.50 6.16 31.75
CA LYS A 455 24.73 6.25 32.56
C LYS A 455 25.80 7.10 31.88
N VAL A 456 26.02 6.90 30.57
CA VAL A 456 26.98 7.70 29.79
C VAL A 456 26.61 9.18 29.80
N LYS A 457 25.33 9.53 29.58
CA LYS A 457 24.87 10.93 29.65
C LYS A 457 25.09 11.57 31.02
N LYS A 458 24.99 10.80 32.11
CA LYS A 458 25.26 11.30 33.47
C LYS A 458 26.75 11.53 33.71
N GLU A 459 27.62 10.71 33.15
CA GLU A 459 29.08 10.92 33.22
C GLU A 459 29.51 12.14 32.40
N GLU A 460 29.00 12.31 31.17
CA GLU A 460 29.27 13.50 30.36
C GLU A 460 28.79 14.81 31.03
N GLU A 461 27.64 14.79 31.71
CA GLU A 461 27.18 15.94 32.49
C GLU A 461 28.09 16.24 33.69
N LYS A 462 28.69 15.21 34.30
CA LYS A 462 29.59 15.36 35.43
C LYS A 462 30.93 15.95 34.97
N GLU A 463 31.50 15.46 33.88
CA GLU A 463 32.71 16.02 33.27
C GLU A 463 32.51 17.47 32.82
N LYS A 464 31.37 17.80 32.20
CA LYS A 464 31.04 19.19 31.85
C LYS A 464 30.96 20.12 33.07
N LYS A 465 30.52 19.61 34.23
CA LYS A 465 30.48 20.38 35.48
C LYS A 465 31.88 20.57 36.08
N GLU A 466 32.74 19.55 36.00
CA GLU A 466 34.14 19.64 36.45
C GLU A 466 34.95 20.61 35.56
N ALA A 467 34.81 20.53 34.24
CA ALA A 467 35.45 21.46 33.31
C ALA A 467 35.03 22.93 33.54
N LYS A 468 33.75 23.18 33.84
CA LYS A 468 33.27 24.52 34.21
C LYS A 468 33.85 25.02 35.54
N LYS A 469 34.13 24.11 36.48
CA LYS A 469 34.74 24.45 37.77
C LYS A 469 36.21 24.81 37.59
N GLU A 470 36.95 24.07 36.77
CA GLU A 470 38.35 24.37 36.44
C GLU A 470 38.49 25.68 35.65
N ASP A 471 37.60 25.97 34.70
CA ASP A 471 37.61 27.24 33.96
C ASP A 471 37.34 28.43 34.90
N LYS A 472 36.45 28.26 35.88
CA LYS A 472 36.18 29.28 36.90
C LYS A 472 37.40 29.52 37.81
N GLU A 473 38.07 28.44 38.24
CA GLU A 473 39.25 28.54 39.10
C GLU A 473 40.44 29.16 38.34
N THR A 474 40.57 28.86 37.05
CA THR A 474 41.59 29.45 36.16
C THR A 474 41.34 30.94 35.96
N LYS A 475 40.07 31.34 35.76
CA LYS A 475 39.67 32.76 35.66
C LYS A 475 39.93 33.54 36.95
N GLU A 476 39.72 32.93 38.12
CA GLU A 476 40.07 33.54 39.41
C GLU A 476 41.58 33.69 39.58
N LYS A 477 42.38 32.69 39.21
CA LYS A 477 43.86 32.77 39.25
C LYS A 477 44.39 33.87 38.31
N VAL A 478 43.85 33.98 37.09
CA VAL A 478 44.20 35.05 36.13
C VAL A 478 43.80 36.43 36.65
N LYS A 479 42.65 36.54 37.34
CA LYS A 479 42.23 37.80 37.95
C LYS A 479 43.17 38.22 39.08
N LYS A 480 43.61 37.27 39.92
CA LYS A 480 44.52 37.53 41.03
C LYS A 480 45.91 37.98 40.55
N VAL A 481 46.44 37.36 39.48
CA VAL A 481 47.70 37.77 38.86
C VAL A 481 47.62 39.16 38.23
N LYS A 482 46.45 39.57 37.71
CA LYS A 482 46.22 40.93 37.20
C LYS A 482 46.04 42.00 38.27
N GLU A 483 45.74 41.61 39.51
CA GLU A 483 45.64 42.54 40.65
C GLU A 483 46.99 42.70 41.40
N GLU A 484 47.96 41.79 41.16
CA GLU A 484 49.32 41.84 41.72
C GLU A 484 50.38 42.46 40.76
N LEU A 485 50.00 42.72 39.49
CA LEU A 485 50.74 43.51 38.49
C LEU A 485 50.22 44.95 38.45
#